data_AF-A0A410MI65-F1
#
_entry.id   AF-A0A410MI65-F1
#
_cell.length_a   1.000
_cell.length_b   1.000
_cell.length_c   1.000
_cell.angle_alpha   90.00
_cell.angle_beta   90.00
_cell.angle_gamma   90.00
#
_symmetry.space_group_name_H-M   'P 1'
#
loop_
_entity.id
_entity.type
_entity.pdbx_description
1 polymer ?
#
loop_
_entity_poly.entity_id
_entity_poly.type
_entity_poly.pdbx_seq_one_letter_code
_entity_poly.pdbx_strand_id
1 'polypeptide(L)' 'MEEFKTYFWKRFWFVFIPLYVIAIVNEPLIMDNPFDEFEDIGAFLFHSAFYFVAYGFLTAMLINILWRFHKRKHGR' A
#
# COMPACT_ATOMS: atom_id res chain seq x y z
N MET A 1 7.03 20.32 -10.75
CA MET A 1 6.71 18.86 -10.74
C MET A 1 7.64 18.09 -9.81
N GLU A 2 8.92 18.44 -9.74
CA GLU A 2 9.90 17.76 -8.89
C GLU A 2 9.56 17.80 -7.39
N GLU A 3 9.07 18.94 -6.90
CA GLU A 3 8.66 19.09 -5.50
C GLU A 3 7.58 18.07 -5.08
N PHE A 4 6.56 17.85 -5.93
CA PHE A 4 5.54 16.83 -5.70
C PHE A 4 6.14 15.42 -5.72
N LYS A 5 7.01 15.12 -6.69
CA LYS A 5 7.66 13.80 -6.81
C LYS A 5 8.46 13.47 -5.55
N THR A 6 9.25 14.42 -5.06
CA THR A 6 10.02 14.26 -3.81
C THR A 6 9.10 14.13 -2.60
N TYR A 7 8.04 14.96 -2.51
CA TYR A 7 7.05 14.87 -1.43
C TYR A 7 6.35 13.50 -1.40
N PHE A 8 5.99 13.00 -2.59
CA PHE A 8 5.28 11.75 -2.80
C PHE A 8 6.13 10.56 -2.36
N TRP A 9 7.30 10.38 -2.96
CA TRP A 9 8.15 9.22 -2.69
C TRP A 9 8.68 9.18 -1.26
N LYS A 10 8.90 10.35 -0.63
CA LYS A 10 9.30 10.43 0.79
C LYS A 10 8.23 9.88 1.73
N ARG A 11 6.95 9.93 1.36
CA ARG A 11 5.81 9.52 2.22
C ARG A 11 5.16 8.22 1.78
N PHE A 12 5.26 7.88 0.50
CA PHE A 12 4.63 6.71 -0.08
C PHE A 12 5.02 5.44 0.67
N TRP A 13 6.31 5.15 0.78
CA TRP A 13 6.79 3.94 1.45
C TRP A 13 6.45 3.92 2.95
N PHE A 14 6.48 5.07 3.62
CA PHE A 14 6.12 5.16 5.04
C PHE A 14 4.65 4.86 5.33
N VAL A 15 3.75 5.17 4.40
CA VAL A 15 2.31 4.87 4.55
C VAL A 15 1.98 3.50 3.98
N PHE A 16 2.55 3.16 2.82
CA PHE A 16 2.28 1.94 2.10
C PHE A 16 2.75 0.70 2.88
N ILE A 17 3.99 0.69 3.39
CA ILE A 17 4.56 -0.50 4.04
C ILE A 17 3.74 -0.96 5.25
N PRO A 18 3.39 -0.09 6.23
CA PRO A 18 2.57 -0.53 7.37
C PRO A 18 1.19 -1.01 6.95
N LEU A 19 0.52 -0.31 6.02
CA LEU A 19 -0.81 -0.69 5.53
C LEU A 19 -0.77 -2.05 4.83
N TYR A 20 0.22 -2.27 3.98
CA TYR A 20 0.39 -3.51 3.24
C TYR A 20 0.71 -4.68 4.16
N VAL A 21 1.58 -4.49 5.16
CA VAL A 21 1.89 -5.52 6.16
C VAL A 21 0.67 -5.88 6.98
N ILE A 22 -0.12 -4.90 7.44
CA ILE A 22 -1.37 -5.16 8.18
C ILE A 22 -2.36 -5.93 7.29
N ALA A 23 -2.48 -5.56 6.01
CA ALA A 23 -3.38 -6.22 5.08
C ALA A 23 -3.02 -7.70 4.84
N ILE A 24 -1.73 -8.00 4.70
CA ILE A 24 -1.26 -9.37 4.52
C ILE A 24 -1.41 -10.17 5.82
N VAL A 25 -0.97 -9.64 6.97
CA VAL A 25 -0.96 -10.40 8.23
C VAL A 25 -2.37 -10.80 8.68
N ASN A 26 -3.39 -10.01 8.33
CA ASN A 26 -4.79 -10.33 8.64
C ASN A 26 -5.51 -11.16 7.55
N GLU A 27 -4.79 -11.65 6.53
CA GLU A 27 -5.38 -12.49 5.51
C GLU A 27 -5.63 -13.91 6.07
N PRO A 28 -6.90 -14.40 6.07
CA PRO A 28 -7.25 -15.72 6.60
C PRO A 28 -6.48 -16.90 6.01
N LEU A 29 -6.09 -16.87 4.73
CA LEU A 29 -5.24 -17.88 4.10
C LEU A 29 -3.90 -18.05 4.82
N ILE A 30 -3.37 -17.00 5.45
CA ILE A 30 -2.12 -17.10 6.22
C ILE A 30 -2.40 -17.63 7.64
N MET A 31 -3.55 -17.29 8.23
CA MET A 31 -3.87 -17.66 9.61
C MET A 31 -4.39 -19.09 9.76
N ASP A 32 -5.14 -19.61 8.79
CA ASP A 32 -5.91 -20.84 8.97
C ASP A 32 -5.26 -22.10 8.37
N ASN A 33 -4.41 -22.00 7.34
CA ASN A 33 -3.67 -23.16 6.82
C ASN A 33 -2.36 -22.77 6.09
N PRO A 34 -1.24 -22.61 6.81
CA PRO A 34 -0.01 -22.16 6.19
C PRO A 34 0.65 -23.32 5.43
N PHE A 35 0.47 -23.33 4.11
CA PHE A 35 1.38 -23.99 3.14
C PHE A 35 1.38 -25.53 3.12
N ASP A 36 0.21 -26.18 3.16
CA ASP A 36 0.15 -27.65 3.06
C ASP A 36 0.32 -28.12 1.59
N GLU A 37 -0.10 -27.31 0.60
CA GLU A 37 0.03 -27.61 -0.82
C GLU A 37 0.67 -26.49 -1.67
N PHE A 38 1.26 -26.84 -2.82
CA PHE A 38 1.82 -25.87 -3.78
C PHE A 38 0.78 -24.90 -4.34
N GLU A 39 -0.50 -25.29 -4.36
CA GLU A 39 -1.63 -24.44 -4.74
C GLU A 39 -1.78 -23.23 -3.79
N ASP A 40 -1.54 -23.44 -2.50
CA ASP A 40 -1.64 -22.39 -1.47
C ASP A 40 -0.56 -21.32 -1.64
N ILE A 41 0.64 -21.70 -2.08
CA ILE A 41 1.72 -20.75 -2.39
C ILE A 41 1.32 -19.85 -3.56
N GLY A 42 0.69 -20.42 -4.60
CA GLY A 42 0.18 -19.68 -5.74
C GLY A 42 -0.92 -18.69 -5.34
N ALA A 43 -1.88 -19.14 -4.54
CA ALA A 43 -2.96 -18.30 -4.01
C ALA A 43 -2.45 -17.17 -3.12
N PHE A 44 -1.47 -17.45 -2.26
CA PHE A 44 -0.81 -16.46 -1.41
C PHE A 44 -0.07 -15.38 -2.22
N LEU A 45 0.72 -15.80 -3.23
CA LEU A 45 1.43 -14.86 -4.10
C LEU A 45 0.46 -13.98 -4.90
N PHE A 46 -0.63 -14.56 -5.40
CA PHE A 46 -1.66 -13.81 -6.12
C PHE A 46 -2.33 -12.77 -5.22
N HIS A 47 -2.75 -13.15 -4.01
CA HIS A 47 -3.36 -12.22 -3.05
C HIS A 47 -2.39 -11.14 -2.60
N SER A 48 -1.13 -11.51 -2.31
CA SER A 48 -0.07 -10.56 -1.98
C SER A 48 0.12 -9.53 -3.10
N ALA A 49 0.23 -9.97 -4.35
CA ALA A 49 0.36 -9.08 -5.49
C ALA A 49 -0.89 -8.19 -5.70
N PHE A 50 -2.09 -8.76 -5.53
CA PHE A 50 -3.33 -8.01 -5.63
C PHE A 50 -3.42 -6.90 -4.57
N TYR A 51 -3.11 -7.22 -3.31
CA TYR A 51 -3.05 -6.23 -2.24
C TYR A 51 -1.93 -5.21 -2.45
N PHE A 52 -0.79 -5.60 -3.01
CA PHE A 52 0.28 -4.67 -3.32
C PHE A 52 -0.21 -3.58 -4.27
N VAL A 53 -0.92 -3.97 -5.33
CA VAL A 53 -1.52 -3.04 -6.30
C VAL A 53 -2.64 -2.21 -5.65
N ALA A 54 -3.58 -2.85 -4.96
CA ALA A 54 -4.73 -2.18 -4.36
C ALA A 54 -4.32 -1.13 -3.31
N TYR A 55 -3.48 -1.52 -2.34
CA TYR A 55 -3.00 -0.62 -1.30
C TYR A 55 -1.99 0.40 -1.83
N GLY A 56 -1.25 0.06 -2.89
CA GLY A 56 -0.37 1.00 -3.59
C GLY A 56 -1.19 2.13 -4.23
N PHE A 57 -2.28 1.77 -4.92
CA PHE A 57 -3.20 2.74 -5.50
C PHE A 57 -3.88 3.62 -4.43
N LEU A 58 -4.41 3.02 -3.36
CA LEU A 58 -5.01 3.77 -2.25
C LEU A 58 -4.03 4.75 -1.60
N THR A 59 -2.80 4.31 -1.35
CA THR A 59 -1.75 5.16 -0.78
C THR A 59 -1.41 6.31 -1.72
N ALA A 60 -1.31 6.04 -3.02
CA ALA A 60 -1.06 7.09 -4.02
C ALA A 60 -2.18 8.15 -4.06
N MET A 61 -3.44 7.71 -4.00
CA MET A 61 -4.60 8.63 -3.93
C MET A 61 -4.56 9.49 -2.67
N LEU A 62 -4.32 8.88 -1.49
CA LEU A 62 -4.24 9.61 -0.22
C LEU A 62 -3.14 10.67 -0.23
N ILE A 63 -1.95 10.32 -0.72
CA ILE A 63 -0.82 11.25 -0.77
C ILE A 63 -1.09 12.39 -1.76
N ASN A 64 -1.75 12.12 -2.89
CA ASN A 64 -2.16 13.15 -3.83
C ASN A 64 -3.17 14.12 -3.18
N ILE A 65 -4.18 13.60 -2.47
CA ILE A 65 -5.15 14.41 -1.74
C ILE A 65 -4.45 15.26 -0.67
N LEU A 66 -3.57 14.66 0.15
CA LEU A 66 -2.81 15.35 1.19
C LEU A 66 -1.93 16.47 0.61
N TRP A 67 -1.30 16.22 -0.54
CA TRP A 67 -0.51 17.23 -1.25
C TRP A 67 -1.36 18.43 -1.67
N ARG A 68 -2.58 18.19 -2.20
CA ARG A 68 -3.50 19.26 -2.58
C ARG A 68 -3.92 20.10 -1.36
N PHE A 69 -4.15 19.47 -0.21
CA PHE A 69 -4.43 20.18 1.04
C PHE A 69 -3.23 20.99 1.54
N HIS A 70 -2.02 20.41 1.48
CA HIS A 70 -0.79 21.10 1.88
C HIS A 70 -0.56 22.37 1.06
N LYS A 71 -0.71 22.28 -0.28
CA LYS A 71 -0.62 23.45 -1.17
C LYS A 71 -1.67 24.52 -0.86
N ARG A 72 -2.91 24.13 -0.55
CA ARG A 72 -3.97 25.09 -0.17
C ARG A 72 -3.68 25.79 1.16
N LYS A 73 -3.00 25.11 2.10
CA LYS A 73 -2.69 25.66 3.42
C LYS A 73 -1.48 26.61 3.41
N HIS A 74 -0.48 26.34 2.58
CA HIS A 74 0.72 27.18 2.42
C HIS A 74 0.62 28.22 1.28
N GLY A 75 -0.43 28.18 0.46
CA GLY A 75 -0.72 29.20 -0.55
C GLY A 75 -1.49 30.41 0.00
N ARG A 76 -1.17 30.86 1.21
CA ARG A 76 -1.50 32.20 1.73
C ARG A 76 -0.21 32.96 1.94
#